data_AF-A0A157NXW6-F1
#
_entry.id   AF-A0A157NXW6-F1
#
_cell.length_a   1.000
_cell.length_b   1.000
_cell.length_c   1.000
_cell.angle_alpha   90.00
_cell.angle_beta   90.00
_cell.angle_gamma   90.00
#
_symmetry.space_group_name_H-M   'P 1'
#
loop_
_entity.id
_entity.type
_entity.pdbx_description
1 polymer ?
#
loop_
_entity_poly.entity_id
_entity_poly.type
_entity_poly.pdbx_seq_one_letter_code
_entity_poly.pdbx_strand_id
1 'polypeptide(L)' 'MIQHVAPSTGKKIGLGVVFLWFFIGGIAHFAATDIEMRIVPPWVPWPREVVLLTGVFELLGAVGVLWRHPGAPPGGG' A
#
# COMPACT_ATOMS: atom_id res chain seq x y z
N MET A 1 -14.96 -27.51 -14.56
CA MET A 1 -14.83 -26.29 -15.40
C MET A 1 -14.80 -25.08 -14.46
N ILE A 2 -13.60 -24.65 -14.02
CA ILE A 2 -13.48 -23.49 -13.11
C ILE A 2 -13.47 -22.22 -13.96
N GLN A 3 -14.53 -21.42 -13.86
CA GLN A 3 -14.59 -20.12 -14.50
C GLN A 3 -13.75 -19.16 -13.65
N HIS A 4 -12.53 -18.83 -14.08
CA HIS A 4 -11.78 -17.72 -13.49
C HIS A 4 -12.49 -16.42 -13.84
N VAL A 5 -13.34 -15.92 -12.92
CA VAL A 5 -13.99 -14.63 -13.10
C VAL A 5 -12.90 -13.56 -13.13
N ALA A 6 -12.67 -12.97 -14.30
CA ALA A 6 -11.75 -11.85 -14.43
C ALA A 6 -12.22 -10.71 -13.50
N PRO A 7 -11.31 -10.01 -12.80
CA PRO A 7 -11.69 -8.91 -11.93
C PRO A 7 -12.47 -7.86 -12.73
N SER A 8 -13.61 -7.42 -12.18
CA SER A 8 -14.46 -6.41 -12.81
C SER A 8 -13.68 -5.11 -13.03
N THR A 9 -14.12 -4.32 -14.02
CA THR A 9 -13.52 -3.01 -14.30
C THR A 9 -13.50 -2.12 -13.07
N GLY A 10 -14.59 -2.10 -12.29
CA GLY A 10 -14.65 -1.35 -11.02
C GLY A 10 -13.59 -1.79 -10.01
N LYS A 11 -13.36 -3.10 -9.85
CA LYS A 11 -12.30 -3.62 -8.98
C LYS A 11 -10.91 -3.20 -9.46
N LYS A 12 -10.64 -3.24 -10.76
CA LYS A 12 -9.36 -2.79 -11.33
C LYS A 12 -9.12 -1.30 -11.09
N ILE A 13 -10.14 -0.47 -11.29
CA ILE A 13 -10.06 0.97 -11.03
C ILE A 13 -9.80 1.22 -9.54
N GLY A 14 -10.58 0.58 -8.66
CA GLY A 14 -10.40 0.71 -7.21
C GLY A 14 -8.99 0.32 -6.75
N LEU A 15 -8.47 -0.81 -7.22
CA LEU A 15 -7.09 -1.24 -6.93
C LEU A 15 -6.05 -0.27 -7.51
N GLY A 16 -6.29 0.29 -8.68
CA GLY A 16 -5.42 1.32 -9.27
C GLY A 16 -5.37 2.58 -8.43
N VAL A 17 -6.50 3.05 -7.90
CA VAL A 17 -6.56 4.20 -6.99
C VAL A 17 -5.81 3.91 -5.70
N VAL A 18 -6.04 2.75 -5.07
CA VAL A 18 -5.34 2.36 -3.84
C VAL A 18 -3.83 2.26 -4.10
N PHE A 19 -3.42 1.62 -5.21
CA PHE A 19 -2.02 1.54 -5.60
C PHE A 19 -1.38 2.93 -5.71
N LEU A 20 -2.00 3.84 -6.46
CA LEU A 20 -1.46 5.19 -6.67
C LEU A 20 -1.40 5.98 -5.35
N TRP A 21 -2.39 5.85 -4.48
CA TRP A 21 -2.40 6.51 -3.18
C TRP A 21 -1.21 6.08 -2.32
N PHE A 22 -1.03 4.78 -2.12
CA PHE A 22 0.09 4.24 -1.33
C PHE A 22 1.46 4.47 -1.99
N PHE A 23 1.54 4.41 -3.32
CA PHE A 23 2.79 4.61 -4.03
C PHE A 23 3.27 6.06 -3.96
N ILE A 24 2.38 7.02 -4.20
CA ILE A 24 2.71 8.45 -4.15
C ILE A 24 2.95 8.89 -2.69
N GLY A 25 2.10 8.46 -1.76
CA GLY A 25 2.29 8.70 -0.33
C GLY A 25 3.62 8.12 0.18
N GLY A 26 3.91 6.87 -0.19
CA GLY A 26 5.16 6.21 0.21
C GLY A 26 6.40 6.93 -0.32
N ILE A 27 6.36 7.52 -1.53
CA ILE A 27 7.46 8.36 -2.04
C ILE A 27 7.56 9.67 -1.25
N ALA A 28 6.44 10.30 -0.90
CA ALA A 28 6.42 11.58 -0.20
C ALA A 28 7.11 11.51 1.18
N HIS A 29 7.02 10.38 1.89
CA HIS A 29 7.74 10.14 3.14
C HIS A 29 9.27 10.33 3.01
N PHE A 30 9.84 10.07 1.83
CA PHE A 30 11.28 10.25 1.56
C PHE A 30 11.60 11.58 0.85
N ALA A 31 10.76 11.99 -0.09
CA ALA A 31 10.98 13.20 -0.90
C ALA A 31 10.60 14.49 -0.15
N ALA A 32 9.71 14.40 0.82
CA ALA A 32 9.12 15.53 1.56
C ALA A 32 9.05 15.24 3.07
N THR A 33 10.02 14.51 3.63
CA THR A 33 10.07 14.10 5.04
C THR A 33 9.81 15.25 6.02
N ASP A 34 10.34 16.46 5.76
CA ASP A 34 10.14 17.63 6.62
C ASP A 34 8.70 18.14 6.68
N ILE A 35 7.93 17.92 5.62
CA ILE A 35 6.50 18.27 5.59
C ILE A 35 5.72 17.22 6.39
N GLU A 36 6.02 15.95 6.19
CA GLU A 36 5.33 14.86 6.87
C GLU A 36 5.62 14.81 8.38
N MET A 37 6.83 15.15 8.81
CA MET A 37 7.12 15.29 10.24
C MET A 37 6.23 16.33 10.94
N ARG A 38 5.66 17.30 10.23
CA ARG A 38 4.77 18.34 10.83
C ARG A 38 3.41 17.80 11.23
N ILE A 39 2.96 16.70 10.60
CA ILE A 39 1.70 16.05 10.94
C ILE A 39 1.87 14.95 11.99
N VAL A 40 3.12 14.57 12.29
CA VAL A 40 3.42 13.63 13.37
C VAL A 40 3.11 14.30 14.73
N PRO A 41 2.28 13.68 15.59
CA PRO A 41 2.00 14.25 16.91
C PRO A 41 3.25 14.42 17.76
N PRO A 42 3.34 15.48 18.59
CA PRO A 42 4.56 15.82 19.33
C PRO A 42 4.97 14.80 20.40
N TRP A 43 4.08 13.88 20.77
CA TRP A 43 4.37 12.80 21.72
C TRP A 43 5.03 11.58 21.06
N VAL A 44 5.08 11.51 19.72
CA VAL A 44 5.74 10.42 19.00
C VAL A 44 7.26 10.64 19.04
N PRO A 45 8.03 9.70 19.61
CA PRO A 45 9.49 9.80 19.59
C PRO A 45 10.01 9.52 18.17
N TRP A 46 11.14 10.14 17.80
CA TRP A 46 11.82 9.92 16.52
C TRP A 46 10.92 10.12 15.28
N PRO A 47 10.32 11.33 15.11
CA PRO A 47 9.33 11.58 14.06
C PRO A 47 9.88 11.32 12.65
N ARG A 48 11.18 11.59 12.44
CA ARG A 48 11.84 11.34 11.15
C ARG A 48 11.88 9.85 10.82
N GLU A 49 12.31 9.03 11.77
CA GLU A 49 12.42 7.59 11.63
C GLU A 49 11.05 6.96 11.44
N VAL A 50 10.04 7.44 12.16
CA VAL A 50 8.65 7.00 12.00
C VAL A 50 8.16 7.29 10.59
N VAL A 51 8.35 8.51 10.08
CA VAL A 51 7.98 8.87 8.70
C VAL A 51 8.71 7.98 7.69
N LEU A 52 10.02 7.81 7.80
CA LEU A 52 10.75 6.96 6.85
C LEU A 52 10.29 5.49 6.91
N LEU A 53 9.99 4.97 8.10
CA LEU A 53 9.53 3.61 8.29
C LEU A 53 8.11 3.40 7.72
N THR A 54 7.19 4.35 7.94
CA THR A 54 5.85 4.29 7.34
C THR A 54 5.92 4.38 5.82
N GLY A 55 6.82 5.20 5.27
CA GLY A 55 7.09 5.25 3.83
C GLY A 55 7.49 3.90 3.25
N VAL A 56 8.38 3.14 3.93
CA VAL A 56 8.72 1.77 3.52
C VAL A 56 7.48 0.88 3.50
N PHE A 57 6.66 0.90 4.56
CA PHE A 57 5.46 0.08 4.64
C PHE A 57 4.42 0.43 3.56
N GLU A 58 4.25 1.71 3.23
CA GLU A 58 3.35 2.14 2.18
C GLU A 58 3.82 1.66 0.80
N LEU A 59 5.12 1.75 0.50
CA LEU A 59 5.68 1.22 -0.75
C LEU A 59 5.55 -0.31 -0.84
N LEU A 60 5.77 -1.02 0.27
CA LEU A 60 5.52 -2.47 0.34
C LEU A 60 4.04 -2.79 0.12
N GLY A 61 3.14 -1.98 0.69
CA GLY A 61 1.69 -2.08 0.48
C GLY A 61 1.31 -1.86 -0.99
N ALA A 62 1.89 -0.85 -1.66
CA ALA A 62 1.69 -0.60 -3.08
C ALA A 62 2.14 -1.80 -3.94
N VAL A 63 3.32 -2.36 -3.67
CA VAL A 63 3.78 -3.59 -4.33
C VAL A 63 2.82 -4.76 -4.04
N GLY A 64 2.35 -4.88 -2.80
CA GLY A 64 1.37 -5.90 -2.39
C GLY A 64 0.04 -5.81 -3.13
N VAL A 65 -0.44 -4.61 -3.46
CA VAL A 65 -1.66 -4.41 -4.28
C VAL A 65 -1.49 -4.98 -5.69
N LEU A 66 -0.29 -4.91 -6.25
CA LEU A 66 0.03 -5.52 -7.55
C LEU A 66 0.22 -7.04 -7.44
N TRP A 67 0.53 -7.54 -6.24
CA TRP A 67 0.71 -8.95 -5.98
C TRP A 67 -0.62 -9.69 -6.02
N ARG A 68 -0.92 -10.30 -7.17
CA ARG A 68 -2.05 -11.20 -7.30
C ARG A 68 -1.75 -12.52 -6.61
N HIS A 69 -2.44 -12.82 -5.51
CA HIS A 69 -2.41 -14.16 -4.93
C HIS A 69 -3.03 -15.15 -5.94
N PRO A 70 -2.28 -16.14 -6.47
CA PRO A 70 -2.89 -17.31 -7.08
C PRO A 70 -3.65 -18.03 -5.95
N GLY A 71 -4.91 -18.40 -6.21
CA GLY A 71 -5.82 -18.87 -5.18
C GLY A 71 -5.28 -20.05 -4.36
N ALA A 72 -5.74 -20.14 -3.11
CA ALA A 72 -5.60 -21.33 -2.29
C ALA A 72 -6.00 -22.60 -3.09
N PRO A 73 -5.31 -23.74 -2.89
CA PRO A 73 -5.69 -24.98 -3.52
C PRO A 73 -7.12 -25.38 -3.12
N PRO A 74 -7.94 -25.90 -4.04
CA PRO A 74 -9.24 -26.45 -3.69
C PRO A 74 -9.02 -27.80 -3.00
N GLY A 75 -9.02 -27.79 -1.66
CA GLY A 75 -8.92 -29.00 -0.85
C GLY A 75 -8.83 -28.69 0.63
N GLY A 76 -9.97 -28.57 1.30
CA GLY A 76 -10.05 -28.48 2.76
C GLY A 76 -11.48 -28.64 3.26
N GLY A 77 -11.83 -29.87 3.65
CA GLY A 77 -13.02 -30.22 4.46
C GLY A 77 -14.32 -30.41 3.69
#